data_AF-A0A534AEH3-F1
#
_entry.id   AF-A0A534AEH3-F1
#
_cell.length_a   1.000
_cell.length_b   1.000
_cell.length_c   1.000
_cell.angle_alpha   90.00
_cell.angle_beta   90.00
_cell.angle_gamma   90.00
#
_symmetry.space_group_name_H-M   'P 1'
#
loop_
_entity.id
_entity.type
_entity.pdbx_description
1 polymer ?
#
loop_
_entity_poly.entity_id
_entity_poly.type
_entity_poly.pdbx_seq_one_letter_code
_entity_poly.pdbx_strand_id
1 'polypeptide(L)'
;MLPENGLFLGRGWHDLERDEHGPFRWLDNEGEIVVTRPNARAATLVLDIESGPGQHHRPFELVVTNGSGTPLEQLQISNRRDVTLRLPLDEPRGAVFRLVVPAGVSISPDDRILNLRVHRIAWV
;
A
#
# COMPACT_ATOMS: atom_id res chain seq x y z
N MET A 1 -19.93 7.60 3.01
CA MET A 1 -20.31 6.41 2.19
C MET A 1 -19.08 5.52 2.07
N LEU A 2 -19.28 4.20 2.01
CA LEU A 2 -18.22 3.25 1.67
C LEU A 2 -18.04 3.26 0.13
N PRO A 3 -16.82 3.23 -0.43
CA PRO A 3 -16.59 3.19 -1.86
C PRO A 3 -17.14 1.88 -2.41
N GLU A 4 -17.63 1.95 -3.64
CA GLU A 4 -18.32 0.84 -4.29
C GLU A 4 -17.40 -0.36 -4.50
N ASN A 5 -16.11 -0.11 -4.75
CA ASN A 5 -15.09 -1.15 -4.89
C ASN A 5 -14.69 -1.81 -3.56
N GLY A 6 -15.19 -1.34 -2.42
CA GLY A 6 -14.91 -1.94 -1.11
C GLY A 6 -13.46 -1.83 -0.63
N LEU A 7 -12.65 -0.93 -1.21
CA LEU A 7 -11.27 -0.67 -0.83
C LEU A 7 -11.12 0.68 -0.13
N PHE A 8 -10.42 0.69 1.00
CA PHE A 8 -10.08 1.91 1.73
C PHE A 8 -8.63 1.91 2.16
N LEU A 9 -8.10 3.12 2.30
CA LEU A 9 -6.84 3.36 2.98
C LEU A 9 -7.14 3.69 4.44
N GLY A 10 -6.59 2.88 5.34
CA GLY A 10 -6.69 3.08 6.78
C GLY A 10 -5.59 4.00 7.27
N ARG A 11 -4.92 3.61 8.35
CA ARG A 11 -3.80 4.37 8.93
C ARG A 11 -2.55 4.30 8.06
N GLY A 12 -1.62 5.23 8.28
CA GLY A 12 -0.27 5.18 7.70
C GLY A 12 -0.10 5.77 6.30
N TRP A 13 -1.15 6.43 5.81
CA TRP A 13 -1.16 7.13 4.54
C TRP A 13 -1.14 8.63 4.75
N HIS A 14 -0.28 9.33 4.02
CA HIS A 14 -0.30 10.78 3.94
C HIS A 14 -1.40 11.28 3.00
N ASP A 15 -1.56 12.61 2.94
CA ASP A 15 -2.56 13.28 2.11
C ASP A 15 -2.43 12.95 0.61
N LEU A 16 -3.54 13.16 -0.11
CA LEU A 16 -3.59 12.93 -1.55
C LEU A 16 -2.78 14.00 -2.27
N GLU A 17 -1.82 13.56 -3.08
CA GLU A 17 -0.97 14.40 -3.89
C GLU A 17 -1.17 14.10 -5.38
N ARG A 18 -0.55 14.92 -6.24
CA ARG A 18 -0.63 14.79 -7.70
C ARG A 18 0.72 15.10 -8.33
N ASP A 19 1.09 14.32 -9.32
CA ASP A 19 2.21 14.60 -10.23
C ASP A 19 1.76 14.42 -11.69
N GLU A 20 2.72 14.37 -12.61
CA GLU A 20 2.49 14.17 -14.05
C GLU A 20 1.80 12.84 -14.40
N HIS A 21 1.84 11.86 -13.50
CA HIS A 21 1.20 10.55 -13.67
C HIS A 21 -0.16 10.47 -12.98
N GLY A 22 -0.63 11.57 -12.39
CA GLY A 22 -1.95 11.66 -11.76
C GLY A 22 -1.90 11.60 -10.22
N PRO A 23 -3.00 11.21 -9.58
CA PRO A 23 -3.08 11.19 -8.12
C PRO A 23 -2.23 10.07 -7.52
N PHE A 24 -1.65 10.33 -6.35
CA PHE A 24 -0.94 9.33 -5.56
C PHE A 24 -1.00 9.67 -4.08
N ARG A 25 -0.60 8.71 -3.23
CA ARG A 25 -0.35 8.93 -1.81
C ARG A 25 1.00 8.36 -1.41
N TRP A 26 1.58 8.97 -0.39
CA TRP A 26 2.74 8.42 0.29
C TRP A 26 2.29 7.53 1.45
N LEU A 27 3.00 6.42 1.63
CA LEU A 27 2.92 5.56 2.79
C LEU A 27 4.14 5.80 3.69
N ASP A 28 3.89 5.79 5.01
CA ASP A 28 4.92 5.92 6.06
C ASP A 28 5.70 4.58 6.21
N ASN A 29 6.01 4.11 7.41
CA ASN A 29 6.64 2.80 7.63
C ASN A 29 5.64 1.63 7.52
N GLU A 30 4.36 1.92 7.72
CA GLU A 30 3.26 0.97 7.59
C GLU A 30 2.04 1.70 7.01
N GLY A 31 1.26 1.04 6.16
CA GLY A 31 -0.04 1.56 5.70
C GLY A 31 -1.09 0.47 5.59
N GLU A 32 -2.31 0.77 6.06
CA GLU A 32 -3.43 -0.16 6.06
C GLU A 32 -4.25 -0.10 4.77
N ILE A 33 -4.57 -1.25 4.20
CA ILE A 33 -5.57 -1.44 3.16
C ILE A 33 -6.74 -2.20 3.79
N VAL A 34 -7.91 -1.57 3.84
CA VAL A 34 -9.13 -2.17 4.40
C VAL A 34 -10.05 -2.60 3.27
N VAL A 35 -10.42 -3.87 3.30
CA VAL A 35 -11.37 -4.50 2.37
C VAL A 35 -12.68 -4.70 3.12
N THR A 36 -13.78 -4.05 2.71
CA THR A 36 -15.07 -4.16 3.44
C THR A 36 -16.11 -5.03 2.75
N ARG A 37 -15.94 -5.32 1.46
CA ARG A 37 -16.84 -6.16 0.66
C ARG A 37 -16.00 -7.05 -0.24
N PRO A 38 -15.38 -8.11 0.30
CA PRO A 38 -14.59 -9.02 -0.51
C PRO A 38 -15.51 -9.64 -1.57
N ASN A 39 -15.30 -9.32 -2.84
CA ASN A 39 -15.87 -10.10 -3.91
C ASN A 39 -15.01 -11.36 -4.03
N ALA A 40 -15.56 -12.53 -3.67
CA ALA A 40 -14.83 -13.80 -3.65
C ALA A 40 -14.20 -14.20 -5.01
N ARG A 41 -14.58 -13.54 -6.12
CA ARG A 41 -13.93 -13.70 -7.43
C ARG A 41 -12.70 -12.82 -7.66
N ALA A 42 -12.50 -11.77 -6.86
CA ALA A 42 -11.41 -10.80 -6.98
C ALA A 42 -10.60 -10.76 -5.68
N ALA A 43 -9.82 -11.82 -5.43
CA ALA A 43 -8.88 -11.89 -4.30
C ALA A 43 -7.49 -11.36 -4.68
N THR A 44 -7.40 -10.55 -5.73
CA THR A 44 -6.14 -10.09 -6.29
C THR A 44 -6.17 -8.58 -6.45
N LEU A 45 -5.26 -7.90 -5.75
CA LEU A 45 -5.01 -6.48 -5.92
C LEU A 45 -3.84 -6.28 -6.86
N VAL A 46 -3.92 -5.23 -7.66
CA VAL A 46 -2.79 -4.64 -8.35
C VAL A 46 -2.47 -3.28 -7.73
N LEU A 47 -1.19 -3.06 -7.47
CA LEU A 47 -0.69 -1.81 -6.93
C LEU A 47 0.38 -1.24 -7.86
N ASP A 48 0.25 0.04 -8.22
CA ASP A 48 1.26 0.81 -8.95
C ASP A 48 2.09 1.61 -7.94
N ILE A 49 3.33 1.17 -7.70
CA ILE A 49 4.14 1.61 -6.57
C ILE A 49 5.60 1.85 -6.93
N GLU A 50 6.25 2.75 -6.18
CA GLU A 50 7.69 3.02 -6.29
C GLU A 50 8.34 3.39 -4.95
N SER A 51 9.66 3.20 -4.88
CA SER A 51 10.47 3.59 -3.72
C SER A 51 10.53 5.11 -3.57
N GLY A 52 10.23 5.59 -2.37
CA GLY A 52 10.16 7.01 -2.03
C GLY A 52 11.46 7.59 -1.48
N PRO A 53 11.50 8.92 -1.26
CA PRO A 53 12.64 9.62 -0.71
C PRO A 53 13.06 9.10 0.67
N GLY A 54 12.11 8.66 1.51
CA GLY A 54 12.43 8.13 2.85
C GLY A 54 13.25 6.84 2.84
N GLN A 55 13.29 6.16 1.68
CA GLN A 55 14.13 5.00 1.39
C GLN A 55 15.34 5.36 0.51
N HIS A 56 15.60 6.65 0.31
CA HIS A 56 16.59 7.19 -0.61
C HIS A 56 16.40 6.71 -2.06
N HIS A 57 15.16 6.41 -2.46
CA HIS A 57 14.84 5.81 -3.77
C HIS A 57 15.60 4.49 -4.04
N ARG A 58 16.06 3.81 -2.98
CA ARG A 58 16.79 2.54 -3.10
C ARG A 58 15.82 1.35 -3.05
N PRO A 59 16.25 0.18 -3.57
CA PRO A 59 15.47 -1.03 -3.40
C PRO A 59 15.27 -1.41 -1.93
N PHE A 60 14.10 -1.94 -1.59
CA PHE A 60 13.79 -2.46 -0.26
C PHE A 60 12.74 -3.58 -0.33
N GLU A 61 12.63 -4.34 0.76
CA GLU A 61 11.59 -5.35 0.93
C GLU A 61 10.28 -4.74 1.45
N LEU A 62 9.20 -4.91 0.69
CA LEU A 62 7.84 -4.69 1.14
C LEU A 62 7.29 -6.01 1.69
N VAL A 63 6.80 -6.00 2.93
CA VAL A 63 6.11 -7.13 3.54
C VAL A 63 4.62 -6.82 3.62
N VAL A 64 3.80 -7.71 3.07
CA VAL A 64 2.34 -7.64 3.21
C VAL A 64 1.93 -8.55 4.35
N THR A 65 1.18 -8.02 5.30
CA THR A 65 0.68 -8.78 6.45
C THR A 65 -0.84 -8.69 6.55
N ASN A 66 -1.46 -9.64 7.26
CA ASN A 66 -2.85 -9.52 7.69
C ASN A 66 -2.99 -8.57 8.90
N GLY A 67 -4.21 -8.35 9.38
CA GLY A 67 -4.47 -7.49 10.54
C GLY A 67 -3.82 -7.94 11.86
N SER A 68 -3.45 -9.22 11.98
CA SER A 68 -2.69 -9.74 13.13
C SER A 68 -1.17 -9.61 12.98
N GLY A 69 -0.69 -9.04 11.88
CA GLY A 69 0.75 -8.89 11.59
C GLY A 69 1.42 -10.16 11.05
N THR A 70 0.66 -11.19 10.70
CA THR A 70 1.19 -12.40 10.07
C THR A 70 1.58 -12.09 8.62
N PRO A 71 2.83 -12.34 8.19
CA PRO A 71 3.25 -12.16 6.81
C PRO A 71 2.47 -13.06 5.84
N LEU A 72 2.02 -12.46 4.75
CA LEU A 72 1.31 -13.12 3.66
C LEU A 72 2.16 -13.18 2.39
N GLU A 73 2.88 -12.09 2.10
CA GLU A 73 3.71 -11.94 0.91
C GLU A 73 4.90 -11.00 1.17
N GLN A 74 6.01 -11.20 0.45
CA GLN A 74 7.21 -10.36 0.50
C GLN A 74 7.68 -10.05 -0.92
N LEU A 75 8.00 -8.78 -1.19
CA LEU A 75 8.32 -8.29 -2.52
C LEU A 75 9.50 -7.31 -2.47
N GLN A 76 10.39 -7.39 -3.46
CA GLN A 76 11.41 -6.36 -3.65
C GLN A 76 10.85 -5.20 -4.49
N ILE A 77 10.85 -4.01 -3.90
CA ILE A 77 10.41 -2.75 -4.53
C ILE A 77 11.65 -1.93 -4.88
N SER A 78 11.65 -1.31 -6.05
CA SER A 78 12.73 -0.42 -6.50
C SER A 78 12.15 0.72 -7.32
N ASN A 79 12.27 0.66 -8.65
CA ASN A 79 11.64 1.58 -9.57
C ASN A 79 10.12 1.34 -9.63
N ARG A 80 9.40 2.32 -10.18
CA ARG A 80 7.96 2.21 -10.40
C ARG A 80 7.58 0.96 -11.17
N ARG A 81 6.62 0.22 -10.61
CA ARG A 81 6.10 -1.02 -11.19
C ARG A 81 4.72 -1.33 -10.66
N ASP A 82 3.98 -2.10 -11.44
CA ASP A 82 2.84 -2.83 -10.93
C ASP A 82 3.31 -4.06 -10.14
N VAL A 83 2.69 -4.29 -8.98
CA VAL A 83 2.78 -5.53 -8.20
C VAL A 83 1.40 -6.11 -7.98
N THR A 84 1.33 -7.43 -7.93
CA THR A 84 0.07 -8.16 -7.77
C THR A 84 0.08 -8.88 -6.44
N LEU A 85 -0.91 -8.61 -5.58
CA LEU A 85 -1.04 -9.22 -4.26
C LEU A 85 -2.25 -10.15 -4.23
N ARG A 86 -2.04 -11.41 -3.81
CA ARG A 86 -3.16 -12.33 -3.55
C ARG A 86 -3.54 -12.26 -2.08
N LEU A 87 -4.76 -11.82 -1.81
CA LEU A 87 -5.26 -11.63 -0.47
C LEU A 87 -6.13 -12.83 -0.05
N PRO A 88 -5.87 -13.47 1.10
CA PRO A 88 -6.76 -14.48 1.66
C PRO A 88 -8.02 -13.79 2.20
N LEU A 89 -9.04 -13.66 1.35
CA LEU A 89 -10.34 -13.07 1.68
C LEU A 89 -11.33 -14.19 2.02
N ASP A 90 -11.03 -14.94 3.07
CA ASP A 90 -11.85 -16.09 3.50
C ASP A 90 -13.08 -15.65 4.31
N GLU A 91 -13.08 -14.42 4.82
CA GLU A 91 -14.10 -13.91 5.73
C GLU A 91 -15.07 -12.92 5.05
N PRO A 92 -16.40 -13.12 5.15
CA PRO A 92 -17.39 -12.24 4.55
C PRO A 92 -17.47 -10.86 5.23
N ARG A 93 -16.79 -10.67 6.36
CA ARG A 93 -16.84 -9.44 7.17
C ARG A 93 -15.83 -8.36 6.74
N GLY A 94 -14.99 -8.67 5.76
CA GLY A 94 -13.88 -7.81 5.36
C GLY A 94 -12.60 -8.12 6.11
N ALA A 95 -11.51 -7.47 5.70
CA ALA A 95 -10.17 -7.72 6.21
C ALA A 95 -9.32 -6.45 6.18
N VAL A 96 -8.37 -6.35 7.10
CA VAL A 96 -7.31 -5.34 7.09
C VAL A 96 -6.02 -6.02 6.68
N PHE A 97 -5.34 -5.43 5.71
CA PHE A 97 -3.99 -5.80 5.31
C PHE A 97 -3.07 -4.62 5.57
N ARG A 98 -1.80 -4.90 5.86
CA ARG A 98 -0.79 -3.87 6.05
C ARG A 98 0.33 -4.06 5.06
N LEU A 99 0.72 -2.96 4.43
CA LEU A 99 1.97 -2.83 3.70
C LEU A 99 3.02 -2.32 4.69
N VAL A 100 4.04 -3.12 4.98
CA VAL A 100 5.11 -2.81 5.94
C VAL A 100 6.42 -2.66 5.17
N VAL A 101 7.10 -1.54 5.39
CA VAL A 101 8.38 -1.22 4.75
C VAL A 101 9.46 -0.97 5.83
N PRO A 102 10.75 -1.01 5.50
CA PRO A 102 11.80 -0.69 6.46
C PRO A 102 11.63 0.74 6.99
N ALA A 103 12.10 1.00 8.21
CA ALA A 103 12.06 2.34 8.77
C ALA A 103 12.83 3.32 7.86
N GLY A 104 12.15 4.39 7.45
CA GLY A 104 12.73 5.45 6.64
C GLY A 104 13.14 6.67 7.46
N VAL A 105 13.56 7.70 6.73
CA VAL A 105 13.88 9.02 7.29
C VAL A 105 13.07 10.11 6.58
N SER A 106 12.76 11.19 7.29
CA SER A 106 12.26 12.40 6.64
C SER A 106 13.41 13.12 5.93
N ILE A 107 13.09 13.88 4.88
CA ILE A 107 14.07 14.63 4.10
C ILE A 107 13.61 16.09 4.05
N SER A 108 14.42 16.97 4.64
CA SER A 108 14.17 18.41 4.67
C SER A 108 13.87 18.97 3.27
N PRO A 109 12.88 19.87 3.13
CA PRO A 109 12.08 20.50 4.19
C PRO A 109 10.82 19.73 4.59
N ASP A 110 10.60 18.52 4.10
CA ASP A 110 9.43 17.71 4.42
C ASP A 110 9.73 16.80 5.63
N ASP A 111 9.04 17.05 6.74
CA ASP A 111 9.21 16.29 7.99
C ASP A 111 8.50 14.93 7.96
N ARG A 112 7.72 14.63 6.91
CA ARG A 112 7.06 13.33 6.75
C ARG A 112 8.07 12.26 6.32
N ILE A 113 7.83 11.03 6.74
CA ILE A 113 8.53 9.86 6.20
C ILE A 113 7.78 9.38 4.95
N LEU A 114 8.40 9.52 3.79
CA LEU A 114 7.81 9.24 2.47
C LEU A 114 8.45 7.98 1.88
N ASN A 115 8.06 6.80 2.34
CA ASN A 115 8.79 5.56 2.01
C ASN A 115 8.35 4.90 0.72
N LEU A 116 7.06 4.88 0.45
CA LEU A 116 6.48 4.22 -0.72
C LEU A 116 5.46 5.16 -1.35
N ARG A 117 5.65 5.48 -2.63
CA ARG A 117 4.63 6.19 -3.40
C ARG A 117 3.68 5.16 -3.99
N VAL A 118 2.38 5.43 -3.91
CA VAL A 118 1.34 4.56 -4.45
C VAL A 118 0.38 5.36 -5.31
N HIS A 119 0.38 5.09 -6.61
CA HIS A 119 -0.50 5.75 -7.59
C HIS A 119 -1.86 5.05 -7.71
N ARG A 120 -1.89 3.73 -7.49
CA ARG A 120 -3.09 2.93 -7.71
C ARG A 120 -3.13 1.73 -6.78
N ILE A 121 -4.33 1.46 -6.27
CA ILE A 121 -4.70 0.21 -5.61
C ILE A 121 -6.06 -0.17 -6.18
N ALA A 122 -6.14 -1.31 -6.86
CA ALA A 122 -7.37 -1.74 -7.51
C ALA A 122 -7.46 -3.27 -7.49
N TRP A 123 -8.70 -3.78 -7.50
CA TRP A 123 -8.93 -5.17 -7.88
C TRP A 123 -8.52 -5.40 -9.34
N VAL A 124 -8.02 -6.59 -9.63
CA VAL A 124 -7.84 -7.09 -11.00
C VAL A 124 -9.17 -7.51 -11.60
#